data_AF-A0A1I2DLZ7-F1
#
_entry.id   AF-A0A1I2DLZ7-F1
#
_cell.length_a   1.000
_cell.length_b   1.000
_cell.length_c   1.000
_cell.angle_alpha   90.00
_cell.angle_beta   90.00
_cell.angle_gamma   90.00
#
_symmetry.space_group_name_H-M   'P 1'
#
loop_
_entity.id
_entity.type
_entity.pdbx_description
1 polymer ?
#
loop_
_entity_poly.entity_id
_entity_poly.type
_entity_poly.pdbx_seq_one_letter_code
_entity_poly.pdbx_strand_id
1 'polypeptide(L)' 'MEQNPKLAELLVKRLLKKHGIEKSNVKLSDEEKSELKEVIDSIKGQVEEFLDNMNESGDETEENSSSDEK' A
#
# COMPACT_ATOMS: atom_id res chain seq x y z
N MET A 1 5.21 5.27 -13.12
CA MET A 1 4.89 5.83 -11.81
C MET A 1 6.05 5.51 -10.88
N GLU A 2 6.61 6.48 -10.15
CA GLU A 2 7.65 6.20 -9.17
C GLU A 2 7.03 5.38 -8.03
N GLN A 3 7.47 4.14 -7.86
CA GLN A 3 7.16 3.36 -6.66
C GLN A 3 7.52 4.23 -5.45
N ASN A 4 6.64 4.34 -4.47
CA ASN A 4 6.88 5.18 -3.29
C ASN A 4 7.30 4.30 -2.10
N PRO A 5 8.58 3.85 -2.04
CA PRO A 5 9.05 2.83 -1.11
C PRO A 5 8.83 3.19 0.37
N LYS A 6 8.69 4.49 0.67
CA LYS A 6 8.43 5.00 2.02
C LYS A 6 7.08 4.56 2.59
N LEU A 7 6.03 4.43 1.78
CA LEU A 7 4.70 4.07 2.28
C LEU A 7 4.66 2.59 2.68
N ALA A 8 5.17 1.72 1.82
CA ALA A 8 5.34 0.31 2.11
C ALA A 8 6.20 0.09 3.36
N GLU A 9 7.30 0.83 3.50
CA GLU A 9 8.16 0.74 4.69
C GLU A 9 7.41 1.14 5.98
N LEU A 10 6.58 2.18 5.93
CA LEU A 10 5.75 2.62 7.05
C LEU A 10 4.70 1.57 7.46
N LEU A 11 4.03 0.96 6.48
CA LEU A 11 3.04 -0.09 6.72
C LEU A 11 3.67 -1.33 7.33
N VAL A 12 4.78 -1.81 6.77
CA VAL A 12 5.54 -2.94 7.32
C VAL A 12 6.00 -2.64 8.75
N LYS A 13 6.56 -1.45 9.01
CA LYS A 13 6.95 -1.03 10.37
C LYS A 13 5.76 -1.06 11.34
N ARG A 14 4.58 -0.56 10.92
CA ARG A 14 3.39 -0.53 11.77
C ARG A 14 2.84 -1.93 12.04
N LEU A 15 2.86 -2.82 11.05
CA LEU A 15 2.46 -4.23 11.17
C LEU A 15 3.35 -4.97 12.16
N LEU A 16 4.66 -4.94 11.97
CA LEU A 16 5.63 -5.59 12.87
C LEU A 16 5.45 -5.09 14.31
N LYS A 17 5.33 -3.78 14.50
CA LYS A 17 5.10 -3.17 15.82
C LYS A 17 3.78 -3.61 16.47
N LYS A 18 2.69 -3.71 15.69
CA LYS A 18 1.36 -4.15 16.19
C LYS A 18 1.39 -5.58 16.75
N HIS A 19 2.21 -6.45 16.15
CA HIS A 19 2.37 -7.84 16.59
C HIS A 19 3.50 -8.03 17.61
N GLY A 20 4.10 -6.95 18.13
CA GLY A 20 5.18 -7.02 19.12
C GLY A 20 6.49 -7.57 18.54
N ILE A 21 6.65 -7.56 17.22
CA ILE A 21 7.82 -8.11 16.53
C ILE A 21 8.89 -7.01 16.46
N GLU A 22 9.95 -7.17 17.25
CA GLU A 22 11.13 -6.30 17.20
C GLU A 22 12.15 -6.86 16.21
N LYS A 23 12.62 -6.03 15.26
CA LYS A 23 13.62 -6.42 14.23
C LYS A 23 14.86 -7.10 14.81
N SER A 24 15.22 -6.78 16.05
CA SER A 24 16.38 -7.28 16.79
C SER A 24 16.25 -8.74 17.27
N ASN A 25 15.02 -9.26 17.42
CA ASN A 25 14.77 -10.60 17.99
C ASN A 25 14.22 -11.62 16.98
N VAL A 26 14.12 -11.23 15.71
CA VAL A 26 13.58 -12.08 14.66
C VAL A 26 14.69 -12.96 14.09
N LYS A 27 14.82 -14.17 14.64
CA LYS A 27 15.62 -15.25 14.03
C LYS A 27 14.71 -16.05 13.11
N LEU A 28 14.76 -15.73 11.83
CA LEU A 28 14.08 -16.48 10.77
C LEU A 28 15.07 -17.44 10.13
N SER A 29 14.61 -18.67 9.86
CA SER A 29 15.25 -19.57 8.90
C SER A 29 15.24 -18.93 7.51
N ASP A 30 16.03 -19.48 6.59
CA ASP A 30 16.07 -18.94 5.23
C ASP A 30 14.75 -19.16 4.47
N GLU A 31 14.01 -20.22 4.81
CA GLU A 31 12.65 -20.47 4.31
C GLU A 31 11.66 -19.41 4.85
N GLU A 32 11.69 -19.15 6.16
CA GLU A 32 10.82 -18.14 6.78
C GLU A 32 11.12 -16.72 6.27
N LYS A 33 12.39 -16.42 5.94
CA LYS A 33 12.74 -15.15 5.27
C LYS A 33 12.18 -15.07 3.86
N SER A 34 12.18 -16.18 3.12
CA SER A 34 11.64 -16.24 1.77
C SER A 34 10.13 -15.97 1.79
N GLU A 35 9.40 -16.66 2.66
CA GLU A 35 7.97 -16.46 2.86
C GLU A 35 7.65 -15.02 3.28
N LEU A 36 8.41 -14.45 4.22
CA LEU A 36 8.23 -13.07 4.64
C LEU A 36 8.44 -12.08 3.48
N LYS A 37 9.40 -12.35 2.60
CA LYS A 37 9.68 -11.52 1.44
C LYS A 37 8.51 -11.55 0.44
N GLU A 38 7.96 -12.73 0.16
CA GLU A 38 6.78 -12.88 -0.70
C GLU A 38 5.57 -12.13 -0.13
N VAL A 39 5.34 -12.23 1.18
CA VAL A 39 4.27 -11.50 1.86
C VAL A 39 4.46 -9.98 1.74
N ILE A 40 5.68 -9.48 1.96
CA ILE A 40 5.98 -8.05 1.82
C ILE A 40 5.76 -7.57 0.39
N ASP A 41 6.20 -8.33 -0.62
CA ASP A 41 6.06 -7.94 -2.02
C ASP A 41 4.58 -7.96 -2.47
N SER A 42 3.78 -8.91 -1.97
CA SER A 42 2.33 -8.91 -2.15
C SER A 42 1.66 -7.68 -1.53
N ILE A 43 2.04 -7.31 -0.29
CA ILE A 43 1.53 -6.11 0.39
C ILE A 43 1.89 -4.84 -0.40
N LYS A 44 3.09 -4.75 -0.98
CA LYS A 44 3.46 -3.61 -1.82
C LYS A 44 2.53 -3.49 -3.03
N GLY A 45 2.27 -4.59 -3.73
CA GLY A 45 1.36 -4.60 -4.88
C GLY A 45 -0.05 -4.13 -4.52
N GLN A 46 -0.60 -4.60 -3.40
CA GLN A 46 -1.91 -4.16 -2.91
C GLN A 46 -1.95 -2.67 -2.55
N VAL A 47 -0.85 -2.14 -2.02
CA VAL A 47 -0.74 -0.71 -1.70
C VAL A 47 -0.62 0.14 -2.96
N GLU A 48 0.12 -0.32 -3.96
CA GLU A 48 0.19 0.33 -5.28
C GLU A 48 -1.18 0.34 -5.95
N GLU A 49 -1.86 -0.80 -6.02
CA GLU A 49 -3.22 -0.90 -6.57
C GLU A 49 -4.21 0.00 -5.80
N PHE A 50 -4.12 0.06 -4.47
CA PHE A 50 -4.94 0.96 -3.68
C PHE A 50 -4.67 2.44 -4.01
N LEU A 51 -3.40 2.83 -4.16
CA LEU A 51 -3.03 4.21 -4.52
C LEU A 51 -3.47 4.57 -5.93
N ASP A 52 -3.33 3.66 -6.89
CA ASP A 52 -3.73 3.85 -8.28
C ASP A 52 -5.25 4.04 -8.38
N ASN A 53 -6.04 3.19 -7.72
CA ASN A 53 -7.49 3.33 -7.63
C ASN A 53 -7.91 4.65 -6.96
N MET A 54 -7.14 5.13 -5.99
CA MET A 54 -7.41 6.39 -5.28
C MET A 54 -7.11 7.62 -6.17
N ASN A 55 -6.12 7.54 -7.06
CA ASN A 55 -5.84 8.56 -8.05
C ASN A 55 -6.87 8.56 -9.19
N GLU A 56 -7.33 7.40 -9.65
CA GLU A 56 -8.38 7.31 -10.68
C GLU A 56 -9.74 7.83 -10.18
N SER A 57 -10.05 7.66 -8.89
CA SER A 57 -11.30 8.16 -8.29
C SER A 57 -11.33 9.69 -8.05
N GLY A 58 -10.25 10.40 -8.36
CA GLY A 58 -10.13 11.86 -8.16
C GLY A 58 -10.56 12.72 -9.35
N ASP A 59 -10.87 12.12 -10.51
CA ASP A 59 -11.11 12.84 -11.78
C ASP A 59 -12.59 12.80 -12.25
N GLU A 60 -13.52 12.35 -11.39
CA GLU A 60 -14.96 12.29 -11.72
C GLU A 60 -15.79 13.37 -11.01
N THR A 61 -15.26 14.56 -10.80
CA THR A 61 -16.07 15.68 -10.32
C THR A 61 -15.60 17.00 -10.91
N GLU A 62 -15.92 17.29 -12.18
CA GLU A 62 -16.39 18.61 -12.64
C GLU A 62 -16.95 18.48 -14.07
N GLU A 63 -18.26 18.31 -14.22
CA GLU A 63 -19.04 18.99 -15.26
C GLU A 63 -20.54 18.95 -14.88
N ASN A 64 -20.93 19.87 -13.99
CA ASN A 64 -22.29 20.36 -13.96
C ASN A 64 -22.30 21.73 -14.63
N SER A 65 -22.82 21.81 -15.85
CA SER A 65 -23.22 23.07 -16.47
C SER A 65 -24.50 22.86 -17.28
N SER A 66 -25.62 23.00 -16.57
CA SER A 66 -26.76 23.86 -16.94
C SER A 66 -27.25 23.82 -18.40
N SER A 67 -28.46 23.26 -18.59
CA SER A 67 -29.45 23.80 -19.52
C SER A 67 -30.86 23.59 -18.96
N ASP A 68 -31.26 24.52 -18.09
CA ASP A 68 -32.62 25.04 -18.05
C ASP A 68 -32.90 25.70 -19.41
N GLU A 69 -33.81 25.16 -20.22
CA GLU A 69 -34.58 26.03 -21.13
C GLU A 69 -35.99 25.48 -21.31
N LYS A 70 -36.92 26.44 -21.27
CA LYS A 70 -38.38 26.33 -21.16
C LYS A 70 -39.09 25.55 -22.26
#